data_AF-R9RCS5-F1
#
_entry.id   AF-R9RCS5-F1
#
_cell.length_a   1.000
_cell.length_b   1.000
_cell.length_c   1.000
_cell.angle_alpha   90.00
_cell.angle_beta   90.00
_cell.angle_gamma   90.00
#
_symmetry.space_group_name_H-M   'P 1'
#
loop_
_entity.id
_entity.type
_entity.pdbx_description
1 polymer ?
#
loop_
_entity_poly.entity_id
_entity_poly.type
_entity_poly.pdbx_seq_one_letter_code
_entity_poly.pdbx_strand_id
1 'polypeptide(L)' 'MSKLIRENKIEIYERRLKGKTIHALAKKFNNVESKIKHFIVLIRKHGYTILRNSKNKVYSKDFK' A
#
# COMPACT_ATOMS: atom_id res chain seq x y z
N MET A 1 -10.89 1.82 10.13
CA MET A 1 -9.89 1.74 9.02
C MET A 1 -9.66 0.29 8.67
N SER A 2 -9.84 -0.09 7.41
CA SER A 2 -9.50 -1.43 6.94
C SER A 2 -8.00 -1.53 6.64
N LYS A 3 -7.40 -2.69 6.92
CA LYS A 3 -6.00 -2.97 6.57
C LYS A 3 -5.87 -3.01 5.05
N LEU A 4 -4.99 -2.19 4.48
CA LEU A 4 -4.71 -2.21 3.04
C LEU A 4 -4.00 -3.51 2.64
N ILE A 5 -4.71 -4.36 1.91
CA ILE A 5 -4.17 -5.57 1.28
C ILE A 5 -3.30 -5.16 0.08
N ARG A 6 -2.42 -6.05 -0.38
CA ARG A 6 -1.47 -5.81 -1.46
C ARG A 6 -2.16 -5.36 -2.75
N GLU A 7 -3.31 -5.96 -3.06
CA GLU A 7 -4.10 -5.69 -4.26
C GLU A 7 -4.63 -4.25 -4.21
N ASN A 8 -5.24 -3.85 -3.09
CA ASN A 8 -5.71 -2.48 -2.87
C ASN A 8 -4.57 -1.46 -2.99
N LYS A 9 -3.38 -1.82 -2.49
CA LYS A 9 -2.15 -1.02 -2.58
C LYS A 9 -1.73 -0.77 -4.03
N ILE A 10 -1.76 -1.81 -4.87
CA ILE A 10 -1.46 -1.69 -6.31
C ILE A 10 -2.53 -0.84 -6.99
N GLU A 11 -3.82 -1.12 -6.74
CA GLU A 11 -4.94 -0.41 -7.35
C GLU A 11 -4.93 1.10 -7.02
N ILE A 12 -4.58 1.46 -5.78
CA ILE A 12 -4.40 2.86 -5.35
C ILE A 12 -3.30 3.55 -6.18
N TYR A 13 -2.16 2.88 -6.35
CA TYR A 13 -1.02 3.46 -7.06
C TYR A 13 -1.29 3.60 -8.56
N GLU A 14 -1.86 2.59 -9.21
CA GLU A 14 -2.27 2.67 -10.63
C GLU A 14 -3.29 3.77 -10.86
N ARG A 15 -4.27 3.92 -9.97
CA ARG A 15 -5.24 5.02 -10.04
C ARG A 15 -4.62 6.38 -9.81
N ARG A 16 -3.58 6.46 -8.97
CA ARG A 16 -2.81 7.69 -8.80
C ARG A 16 -2.07 8.06 -10.09
N LEU A 17 -1.49 7.08 -10.79
CA LEU A 17 -0.87 7.29 -12.11
C LEU A 17 -1.89 7.77 -13.16
N LYS A 18 -3.14 7.30 -13.08
CA LYS A 18 -4.28 7.78 -13.89
C LYS A 18 -4.82 9.16 -13.47
N GLY A 19 -4.14 9.86 -12.57
CA GLY A 19 -4.50 11.23 -12.18
C GLY A 19 -5.57 11.37 -11.09
N LYS A 20 -6.02 10.28 -10.44
CA LYS A 20 -7.00 10.40 -9.35
C LYS A 20 -6.42 11.17 -8.15
N THR A 21 -7.29 11.92 -7.48
CA THR A 21 -6.94 12.67 -6.26
C THR A 21 -6.81 11.74 -5.06
N ILE A 22 -5.95 12.12 -4.12
CA ILE A 22 -5.70 11.35 -2.89
C ILE A 22 -6.96 11.29 -2.02
N HIS A 23 -7.73 12.37 -1.97
CA HIS A 23 -8.98 12.43 -1.23
C HIS A 23 -10.01 11.39 -1.73
N ALA A 24 -10.19 11.28 -3.05
CA ALA A 24 -11.11 10.29 -3.62
C ALA A 24 -10.66 8.85 -3.33
N LEU A 25 -9.35 8.59 -3.34
CA LEU A 25 -8.78 7.29 -2.97
C LEU A 25 -8.99 7.00 -1.48
N ALA A 26 -8.71 7.97 -0.61
CA ALA A 26 -8.91 7.86 0.84
C ALA A 26 -10.36 7.50 1.19
N LYS A 27 -11.32 8.22 0.61
CA LYS A 27 -12.76 7.95 0.78
C LYS A 27 -13.14 6.56 0.27
N LYS A 28 -12.69 6.17 -0.93
CA LYS A 28 -13.02 4.87 -1.52
C LYS A 28 -12.48 3.69 -0.72
N PHE A 29 -11.26 3.79 -0.19
CA PHE A 29 -10.61 2.71 0.55
C PHE A 29 -10.77 2.82 2.07
N ASN A 30 -11.58 3.78 2.56
CA ASN A 30 -11.78 4.06 3.99
C ASN A 30 -10.45 4.14 4.77
N ASN A 31 -9.50 4.91 4.22
CA ASN A 31 -8.14 5.06 4.70
C ASN A 31 -7.74 6.54 4.84
N VAL A 32 -6.73 6.82 5.65
CA VAL A 32 -6.26 8.19 5.88
C VAL A 32 -5.39 8.65 4.72
N GLU A 33 -5.58 9.89 4.29
CA GLU A 33 -4.79 10.52 3.22
C GLU A 33 -3.28 10.50 3.49
N SER A 34 -2.85 10.71 4.74
CA SER A 34 -1.44 10.67 5.12
C SER A 34 -0.81 9.29 4.87
N LYS A 35 -1.53 8.20 5.20
CA LYS A 35 -1.08 6.84 4.92
C LYS A 35 -0.96 6.59 3.42
N ILE A 36 -1.92 7.07 2.62
CA ILE A 36 -1.88 6.94 1.16
C ILE A 36 -0.74 7.76 0.55
N LYS A 37 -0.53 9.01 1.01
CA LYS A 37 0.60 9.86 0.60
C LYS A 37 1.93 9.18 0.86
N HIS A 38 2.14 8.73 2.10
CA HIS A 38 3.35 8.03 2.50
C HIS A 38 3.59 6.77 1.66
N PHE A 39 2.54 5.98 1.47
CA PHE A 39 2.58 4.77 0.68
C PHE A 39 2.93 5.01 -0.81
N ILE A 40 2.37 6.04 -1.44
CA ILE A 40 2.70 6.42 -2.82
C ILE A 40 4.18 6.79 -2.94
N VAL A 41 4.72 7.56 -1.98
CA VAL A 41 6.14 7.93 -1.96
C VAL A 41 7.03 6.69 -1.87
N LEU A 42 6.66 5.72 -1.03
CA LEU A 42 7.40 4.48 -0.87
C LEU A 42 7.44 3.64 -2.17
N ILE A 43 6.30 3.47 -2.85
CA ILE A 43 6.29 2.76 -4.14
C ILE A 43 7.11 3.53 -5.18
N ARG A 44 7.00 4.85 -5.22
CA ARG A 44 7.77 5.64 -6.18
C ARG A 44 9.29 5.49 -5.98
N LYS A 45 9.74 5.32 -4.73
CA LYS A 45 11.17 5.17 -4.39
C LYS A 45 11.70 3.74 -4.60
N HIS A 46 10.91 2.72 -4.26
CA HIS A 46 11.38 1.33 -4.23
C HIS A 46 10.71 0.42 -5.28
N GLY A 47 9.75 0.94 -6.04
CA GLY A 47 8.90 0.17 -6.92
C GLY A 47 7.94 -0.76 -6.15
N TYR A 48 7.39 -1.74 -6.86
CA TYR A 48 6.48 -2.74 -6.29
C TYR A 48 7.19 -3.77 -5.40
N THR A 49 8.52 -3.76 -5.30
CA THR A 49 9.30 -4.69 -4.45
C THR A 49 8.96 -4.54 -2.97
N ILE A 50 8.53 -3.35 -2.55
CA ILE A 50 8.08 -3.09 -1.17
C ILE A 50 6.72 -3.74 -0.87
N LEU A 51 5.95 -4.10 -1.90
CA LEU A 51 4.67 -4.79 -1.77
C LEU A 51 4.89 -6.29 -1.57
N ARG A 52 4.99 -6.67 -0.31
CA ARG A 52 5.20 -8.07 0.10
C ARG A 52 4.02 -8.95 -0.36
N ASN A 53 4.33 -10.08 -0.98
CA ASN A 53 3.35 -11.08 -1.41
C ASN A 53 2.80 -11.92 -0.24
N SER A 54 3.59 -12.11 0.83
CA SER A 54 3.18 -12.93 1.97
C SER A 54 2.50 -12.11 3.08
N LYS A 55 1.48 -12.70 3.71
CA LYS A 55 0.73 -12.07 4.81
C LYS A 55 1.60 -11.81 6.05
N ASN A 56 2.44 -12.78 6.43
CA ASN A 56 3.24 -12.74 7.65
C ASN A 56 4.70 -13.14 7.38
N LYS A 57 5.64 -12.50 8.07
CA LYS A 57 7.00 -13.03 8.22
C LYS A 57 6.91 -14.08 9.32
N VAL A 58 7.01 -15.35 8.97
CA VAL A 58 7.28 -16.38 9.96
C VAL A 58 8.77 -16.29 10.24
N TYR A 59 9.15 -16.05 11.50
CA TYR A 59 10.56 -16.13 11.89
C TYR A 59 11.07 -17.54 11.57
N SER A 60 12.33 -17.67 11.13
CA SER A 60 12.90 -19.02 11.01
C SER A 60 12.82 -19.70 12.37
N LYS A 61 12.58 -21.01 12.38
CA LYS A 61 12.62 -21.80 13.62
C LYS A 61 13.98 -21.70 14.31
N ASP A 62 15.02 -21.36 13.56
CA ASP A 62 16.40 -21.19 14.04
C ASP A 62 16.61 -19.90 14.87
N PHE A 63 15.64 -18.98 14.85
CA PHE A 63 15.63 -17.78 15.71
C PHE A 63 14.79 -17.99 16.99
N LYS A 64 14.56 -19.25 17.39
CA LYS A 64 13.79 -19.62 18.57
C LYS A 64 14.67 -20.16 19.67
#